data_AF-A0A3B8NHY3-F1
#
_entry.id   AF-A0A3B8NHY3-F1
#
_cell.length_a   1.000
_cell.length_b   1.000
_cell.length_c   1.000
_cell.angle_alpha   90.00
_cell.angle_beta   90.00
_cell.angle_gamma   90.00
#
_symmetry.space_group_name_H-M   'P 1'
#
loop_
_entity.id
_entity.type
_entity.pdbx_description
1 polymer ?
#
loop_
_entity_poly.entity_id
_entity_poly.type
_entity_poly.pdbx_seq_one_letter_code
_entity_poly.pdbx_strand_id
1 'polypeptide(L)'
;IQSDKSNTFKVMAVQDGDVADTKINLRGDPHEHGELVSRGFLSKISPRKDLPCNESSSGRLELAKWLTEPDHPLTARVIVNRIWYWHFGKGIVSTIDDFGTTGAEPSHPDLLDYLANDFVRNGWSMKTLHRKIIFSNTYQMGADNSNPLAQKIDPENSLYWHREVRRLEAESFRDSVLMVSGNLNMSSPSSPLVVKSQDPSPADLLKNRQSYENYQYRSVYLPVVRSHLYDLLTLLGFPNATTTVGQRSQTTVPTQALLMMNNPFLISQAQSLALRIGEGKVRELYLTLFARIPNPEEMEWINRFFEKHAKISGHKKAWESLCHTLLISNEFLHVW
;
A
#
# COMPACT_ATOMS: atom_id res chain seq x y z
N ILE A 1 -14.06 -33.37 -32.56
CA ILE A 1 -13.15 -32.28 -32.17
C ILE A 1 -14.00 -31.03 -32.03
N GLN A 2 -14.61 -30.83 -30.86
CA GLN A 2 -15.36 -29.62 -30.53
C GLN A 2 -14.32 -28.56 -30.15
N SER A 3 -14.21 -27.51 -30.96
CA SER A 3 -13.41 -26.34 -30.63
C SER A 3 -13.95 -25.68 -29.38
N ASP A 4 -13.09 -25.55 -28.37
CA ASP A 4 -13.32 -24.79 -27.15
C ASP A 4 -14.07 -23.49 -27.45
N LYS A 5 -15.28 -23.36 -26.90
CA LYS A 5 -15.91 -22.06 -26.73
C LYS A 5 -14.98 -21.25 -25.84
N SER A 6 -14.22 -20.35 -26.45
CA SER A 6 -13.36 -19.39 -25.75
C SER A 6 -14.16 -18.80 -24.59
N ASN A 7 -13.72 -19.07 -23.36
CA ASN A 7 -14.25 -18.41 -22.16
C ASN A 7 -13.99 -16.89 -22.32
N THR A 8 -14.96 -16.17 -22.88
CA THR A 8 -14.95 -14.72 -22.92
C THR A 8 -15.26 -14.23 -21.51
N PHE A 9 -14.21 -13.93 -20.76
CA PHE A 9 -14.32 -13.28 -19.47
C PHE A 9 -14.89 -11.87 -19.66
N LYS A 10 -16.08 -11.62 -19.11
CA LYS A 10 -16.63 -10.25 -19.04
C LYS A 10 -15.99 -9.56 -17.85
N VAL A 11 -15.34 -8.43 -18.10
CA VAL A 11 -14.77 -7.55 -17.07
C VAL A 11 -15.48 -6.21 -17.11
N MET A 12 -15.61 -5.58 -15.95
CA MET A 12 -16.03 -4.18 -15.88
C MET A 12 -14.89 -3.33 -16.44
N ALA A 13 -15.16 -2.62 -17.53
CA ALA A 13 -14.22 -1.69 -18.14
C ALA A 13 -14.92 -0.34 -18.33
N VAL A 14 -14.14 0.74 -18.28
CA VAL A 14 -14.62 2.06 -18.67
C VAL A 14 -14.57 2.15 -20.19
N GLN A 15 -15.66 2.59 -20.80
CA GLN A 15 -15.73 2.90 -22.22
C GLN A 15 -15.91 4.40 -22.39
N ASP A 16 -15.35 4.96 -23.46
CA ASP A 16 -15.60 6.35 -23.82
C ASP A 16 -17.10 6.55 -24.12
N GLY A 17 -17.68 7.57 -23.48
CA GLY A 17 -19.02 8.04 -23.80
C GLY A 17 -19.03 8.93 -25.04
N ASP A 18 -20.18 9.55 -25.30
CA ASP A 18 -20.34 10.45 -26.43
C ASP A 18 -19.40 11.66 -26.34
N VAL A 19 -18.80 11.99 -27.47
CA VAL A 19 -17.87 13.10 -27.60
C VAL A 19 -18.69 14.39 -27.73
N ALA A 20 -18.78 15.17 -26.65
CA ALA A 20 -19.60 16.37 -26.61
C ALA A 20 -19.00 17.48 -25.73
N ASP A 21 -19.30 18.73 -26.10
CA ASP A 21 -19.08 19.89 -25.24
C ASP A 21 -19.98 19.80 -24.00
N THR A 22 -19.55 20.39 -22.89
CA THR A 22 -20.25 20.27 -21.61
C THR A 22 -20.69 21.63 -21.09
N LYS A 23 -21.85 21.67 -20.43
CA LYS A 23 -22.30 22.89 -19.75
C LYS A 23 -21.66 22.96 -18.36
N ILE A 24 -21.30 24.16 -17.93
CA ILE A 24 -20.79 24.36 -16.56
C ILE A 24 -21.92 24.04 -15.57
N ASN A 25 -21.67 23.17 -14.60
CA ASN A 25 -22.56 22.99 -13.47
C ASN A 25 -22.37 24.16 -12.49
N LEU A 26 -23.35 25.06 -12.42
CA LEU A 26 -23.28 26.25 -11.58
C LEU A 26 -23.22 25.81 -10.11
N ARG A 27 -22.17 26.26 -9.41
CA ARG A 27 -21.90 25.88 -8.01
C ARG A 27 -21.80 24.36 -7.79
N GLY A 28 -21.55 23.58 -8.85
CA GLY A 28 -21.43 22.12 -8.79
C GLY A 28 -22.77 21.37 -8.81
N ASP A 29 -23.91 22.05 -8.99
CA ASP A 29 -25.21 21.38 -9.11
C ASP A 29 -25.37 20.76 -10.51
N PRO A 30 -25.55 19.43 -10.62
CA PRO A 30 -25.72 18.75 -11.91
C PRO A 30 -27.05 19.06 -12.62
N HIS A 31 -27.99 19.73 -11.96
CA HIS A 31 -29.28 20.14 -12.53
C HIS A 31 -29.31 21.63 -12.92
N GLU A 32 -28.40 22.45 -12.39
CA GLU A 32 -28.25 23.86 -12.78
C GLU A 32 -27.10 24.05 -13.77
N HIS A 33 -27.44 24.14 -15.04
CA HIS A 33 -26.46 24.31 -16.11
C HIS A 33 -26.30 25.78 -16.51
N GLY A 34 -25.05 26.22 -16.57
CA GLY A 34 -24.62 27.51 -17.11
C GLY A 34 -24.23 27.42 -18.60
N GLU A 35 -23.25 28.23 -18.98
CA GLU A 35 -22.76 28.33 -20.36
C GLU A 35 -22.15 27.01 -20.85
N LEU A 36 -22.31 26.77 -22.15
CA LEU A 36 -21.65 25.66 -22.84
C LEU A 36 -20.16 26.00 -22.99
N VAL A 37 -19.30 25.08 -22.57
CA VAL A 37 -17.86 25.21 -22.72
C VAL A 37 -17.37 24.17 -23.70
N SER A 38 -16.65 24.64 -24.72
CA SER A 38 -16.02 23.74 -25.68
C SER A 38 -14.95 22.91 -25.03
N ARG A 39 -14.88 21.64 -25.44
CA ARG A 39 -13.79 20.76 -25.00
C ARG A 39 -12.44 21.37 -25.35
N GLY A 40 -11.52 21.28 -24.40
CA GLY A 40 -10.18 21.82 -24.57
C GLY A 40 -9.35 21.62 -23.33
N PHE A 41 -8.14 22.16 -23.38
CA PHE A 41 -7.17 22.08 -22.29
C PHE A 41 -7.19 23.35 -21.44
N LEU A 42 -6.57 23.28 -20.25
CA LEU A 42 -6.44 24.42 -19.35
C LEU A 42 -5.65 25.55 -20.01
N SER A 43 -6.37 26.53 -20.57
CA SER A 43 -5.81 27.62 -21.38
C SER A 43 -4.92 28.59 -20.60
N LYS A 44 -5.06 28.64 -19.27
CA LYS A 44 -4.27 29.53 -18.40
C LYS A 44 -3.02 28.88 -17.79
N ILE A 45 -2.88 27.56 -17.85
CA ILE A 45 -1.80 26.81 -17.17
C ILE A 45 -0.90 26.12 -18.19
N SER A 46 -1.33 25.99 -19.45
CA SER A 46 -0.54 25.30 -20.47
C SER A 46 0.57 26.18 -21.04
N PRO A 47 1.85 25.72 -21.04
CA PRO A 47 2.92 26.34 -21.82
C PRO A 47 2.72 26.16 -23.34
N ARG A 48 1.84 25.25 -23.76
CA ARG A 48 1.39 25.07 -25.17
C ARG A 48 -0.08 25.45 -25.31
N LYS A 49 -0.35 26.57 -25.97
CA LYS A 49 -1.73 27.04 -26.25
C LYS A 49 -2.52 26.11 -27.16
N ASP A 50 -1.85 25.26 -27.95
CA ASP A 50 -2.46 24.59 -29.10
C ASP A 50 -2.39 23.06 -29.01
N LEU A 51 -2.75 22.48 -27.86
CA LEU A 51 -2.98 21.04 -27.81
C LEU A 51 -4.29 20.74 -28.56
N PRO A 52 -4.23 20.03 -29.71
CA PRO A 52 -5.42 19.80 -30.50
C PRO A 52 -6.34 18.83 -29.74
N CYS A 53 -7.57 19.24 -29.46
CA CYS A 53 -8.61 18.31 -29.05
C CYS A 53 -9.28 17.80 -30.32
N ASN A 54 -9.03 16.55 -30.70
CA ASN A 54 -9.65 15.97 -31.88
C ASN A 54 -11.18 15.94 -31.70
N GLU A 55 -11.91 16.52 -32.64
CA GLU A 55 -13.37 16.62 -32.62
C GLU A 55 -14.06 15.26 -32.48
N SER A 56 -13.43 14.20 -33.00
CA SER A 56 -13.94 12.82 -33.00
C SER A 56 -13.53 11.97 -31.78
N SER A 57 -12.79 12.53 -30.81
CA SER A 57 -12.31 11.79 -29.64
C SER A 57 -12.48 12.58 -28.35
N SER A 58 -12.31 11.94 -27.19
CA SER A 58 -12.43 12.62 -25.89
C SER A 58 -11.32 13.64 -25.58
N GLY A 59 -10.20 13.67 -26.32
CA GLY A 59 -9.04 14.52 -26.02
C GLY A 59 -8.12 13.99 -24.90
N ARG A 60 -8.52 12.90 -24.23
CA ARG A 60 -7.75 12.31 -23.10
C ARG A 60 -6.42 11.71 -23.54
N LEU A 61 -6.32 11.20 -24.76
CA LEU A 61 -5.07 10.65 -25.29
C LEU A 61 -4.05 11.75 -25.55
N GLU A 62 -4.48 12.88 -26.10
CA GLU A 62 -3.67 14.07 -26.34
C GLU A 62 -3.19 14.68 -25.02
N LEU A 63 -4.06 14.71 -23.99
CA LEU A 63 -3.65 15.07 -22.63
C LEU A 63 -2.52 14.17 -22.11
N ALA A 64 -2.71 12.85 -22.23
CA ALA A 64 -1.76 11.87 -21.73
C ALA A 64 -0.42 11.96 -22.45
N LYS A 65 -0.44 12.12 -23.78
CA LYS A 65 0.75 12.36 -24.60
C LYS A 65 1.50 13.61 -24.13
N TRP A 66 0.81 14.74 -23.98
CA TRP A 66 1.40 15.99 -23.49
C TRP A 66 2.02 15.86 -22.10
N LEU A 67 1.29 15.26 -21.15
CA LEU A 67 1.77 15.01 -19.79
C LEU A 67 3.02 14.13 -19.77
N THR A 68 3.24 13.29 -20.80
CA THR A 68 4.36 12.35 -20.87
C THR A 68 5.41 12.75 -21.91
N GLU A 69 5.34 13.97 -22.44
CA GLU A 69 6.40 14.48 -23.32
C GLU A 69 7.73 14.58 -22.55
N PRO A 70 8.87 14.29 -23.19
CA PRO A 70 10.17 14.31 -22.51
C PRO A 70 10.55 15.65 -21.90
N ASP A 71 10.03 16.76 -22.43
CA ASP A 71 10.26 18.12 -21.96
C ASP A 71 9.24 18.57 -20.90
N HIS A 72 8.25 17.73 -20.56
CA HIS A 72 7.28 18.07 -19.54
C HIS A 72 7.93 18.06 -18.13
N PRO A 73 7.91 19.18 -17.39
CA PRO A 73 8.78 19.38 -16.23
C PRO A 73 8.38 18.60 -14.96
N LEU A 74 7.12 18.19 -14.84
CA LEU A 74 6.58 17.67 -13.56
C LEU A 74 6.38 16.15 -13.54
N THR A 75 5.74 15.57 -14.56
CA THR A 75 5.29 14.17 -14.54
C THR A 75 6.39 13.18 -14.16
N ALA A 76 7.58 13.30 -14.76
CA ALA A 76 8.71 12.44 -14.43
C ALA A 76 9.22 12.65 -13.00
N ARG A 77 9.32 13.90 -12.54
CA ARG A 77 9.73 14.23 -11.16
C ARG A 77 8.73 13.69 -10.13
N VAL A 78 7.43 13.87 -10.38
CA VAL A 78 6.35 13.41 -9.49
C VAL A 78 6.39 11.89 -9.31
N ILE A 79 6.47 11.12 -10.41
CA ILE A 79 6.47 9.67 -10.32
C ILE A 79 7.77 9.11 -9.72
N VAL A 80 8.92 9.72 -10.03
CA VAL A 80 10.21 9.38 -9.40
C VAL A 80 10.14 9.62 -7.90
N ASN A 81 9.64 10.78 -7.46
CA ASN A 81 9.51 11.10 -6.05
C ASN A 81 8.56 10.14 -5.33
N ARG A 82 7.45 9.75 -5.97
CA ARG A 82 6.51 8.79 -5.40
C ARG A 82 7.15 7.39 -5.26
N ILE A 83 7.92 6.93 -6.26
CA ILE A 83 8.64 5.66 -6.17
C ILE A 83 9.75 5.72 -5.11
N TRP A 84 10.45 6.84 -5.01
CA TRP A 84 11.44 7.08 -3.95
C TRP A 84 10.79 6.99 -2.57
N TYR A 85 9.69 7.71 -2.35
CA TYR A 85 8.90 7.63 -1.12
C TYR A 85 8.51 6.20 -0.77
N TRP A 86 8.05 5.38 -1.73
CA TRP A 86 7.66 3.99 -1.45
C TRP A 86 8.82 3.11 -0.95
N HIS A 87 10.06 3.44 -1.32
CA HIS A 87 11.25 2.73 -0.84
C HIS A 87 11.75 3.27 0.51
N PHE A 88 11.74 4.59 0.68
CA PHE A 88 12.40 5.25 1.81
C PHE A 88 11.45 5.78 2.90
N GLY A 89 10.13 5.72 2.70
CA GLY A 89 9.13 6.29 3.62
C GLY A 89 9.02 7.81 3.59
N LYS A 90 9.97 8.50 2.93
CA LYS A 90 10.02 9.95 2.77
C LYS A 90 10.49 10.31 1.35
N GLY A 91 9.71 11.15 0.65
CA GLY A 91 10.06 11.64 -0.68
C GLY A 91 11.22 12.65 -0.64
N ILE A 92 11.93 12.79 -1.76
CA ILE A 92 12.90 13.88 -1.98
C ILE A 92 12.18 15.24 -1.85
N VAL A 93 10.97 15.32 -2.41
CA VAL A 93 9.97 16.33 -2.08
C VAL A 93 9.03 15.71 -1.05
N SER A 94 8.99 16.27 0.16
CA SER A 94 8.21 15.70 1.27
C SER A 94 6.70 15.82 1.05
N THR A 95 6.23 16.83 0.32
CA THR A 95 4.84 17.00 -0.10
C THR A 95 4.55 16.17 -1.37
N ILE A 96 4.28 14.88 -1.19
CA ILE A 96 4.16 13.92 -2.29
C ILE A 96 3.12 14.32 -3.35
N ASP A 97 2.01 14.92 -2.91
CA ASP A 97 0.90 15.33 -3.78
C ASP A 97 0.96 16.80 -4.23
N ASP A 98 1.95 17.58 -3.77
CA ASP A 98 2.08 19.00 -4.10
C ASP A 98 3.52 19.36 -4.51
N PHE A 99 3.69 19.57 -5.82
CA PHE A 99 4.92 20.07 -6.45
C PHE A 99 4.79 21.55 -6.86
N GLY A 100 3.71 22.22 -6.45
CA GLY A 100 3.47 23.63 -6.68
C GLY A 100 4.24 24.53 -5.71
N THR A 101 3.97 25.83 -5.77
CA THR A 101 4.62 26.85 -4.92
C THR A 101 4.26 26.74 -3.44
N THR A 102 3.22 25.98 -3.11
CA THR A 102 2.79 25.67 -1.74
C THR A 102 3.39 24.37 -1.21
N GLY A 103 4.03 23.58 -2.08
CA GLY A 103 4.73 22.36 -1.73
C GLY A 103 6.11 22.63 -1.11
N ALA A 104 6.72 21.57 -0.59
CA ALA A 104 8.09 21.61 -0.11
C ALA A 104 9.10 21.65 -1.27
N GLU A 105 10.24 22.29 -1.03
CA GLU A 105 11.37 22.20 -1.95
C GLU A 105 12.02 20.80 -1.88
N PRO A 106 12.60 20.31 -3.00
CA PRO A 106 13.33 19.05 -2.99
C PRO A 106 14.57 19.13 -2.11
N SER A 107 14.77 18.15 -1.23
CA SER A 107 16.00 18.05 -0.42
C SER A 107 17.26 17.85 -1.28
N HIS A 108 17.11 17.18 -2.42
CA HIS A 108 18.18 16.89 -3.38
C HIS A 108 17.70 17.16 -4.81
N PRO A 109 17.67 18.44 -5.26
CA PRO A 109 17.14 18.81 -6.58
C PRO A 109 17.89 18.13 -7.72
N ASP A 110 19.22 18.10 -7.67
CA ASP A 110 20.04 17.49 -8.72
C ASP A 110 19.81 15.98 -8.84
N LEU A 111 19.59 15.30 -7.72
CA LEU A 111 19.26 13.88 -7.71
C LEU A 111 17.90 13.61 -8.34
N LEU A 112 16.89 14.41 -7.97
CA LEU A 112 15.55 14.30 -8.52
C LEU A 112 15.56 14.51 -10.04
N ASP A 113 16.28 15.52 -10.51
CA ASP A 113 16.42 15.84 -11.93
C ASP A 113 17.19 14.75 -12.69
N TYR A 114 18.27 14.24 -12.09
CA TYR A 114 19.00 13.11 -12.65
C TYR A 114 18.10 11.89 -12.83
N LEU A 115 17.35 11.50 -11.79
CA LEU A 115 16.48 10.34 -11.82
C LEU A 115 15.29 10.54 -12.77
N ALA A 116 14.69 11.73 -12.83
CA ALA A 116 13.61 12.05 -13.75
C ALA A 116 14.06 11.98 -15.21
N ASN A 117 15.20 12.59 -15.55
CA ASN A 117 15.76 12.56 -16.89
C ASN A 117 16.20 11.15 -17.30
N ASP A 118 16.79 10.39 -16.37
CA ASP A 118 17.12 8.98 -16.60
C ASP A 118 15.89 8.11 -16.81
N PHE A 119 14.82 8.33 -16.04
CA PHE A 119 13.57 7.60 -16.16
C PHE A 119 12.93 7.79 -17.54
N VAL A 120 12.87 9.03 -18.04
CA VAL A 120 12.39 9.34 -19.39
C VAL A 120 13.28 8.72 -20.47
N ARG A 121 14.61 8.86 -20.35
CA ARG A 121 15.58 8.28 -21.32
C ARG A 121 15.50 6.76 -21.40
N ASN A 122 15.17 6.09 -20.30
CA ASN A 122 14.97 4.63 -20.24
C ASN A 122 13.53 4.21 -20.59
N GLY A 123 12.78 5.06 -21.31
CA GLY A 123 11.45 4.75 -21.82
C GLY A 123 10.39 4.56 -20.73
N TRP A 124 10.46 5.34 -19.65
CA TRP A 124 9.49 5.30 -18.55
C TRP A 124 9.41 3.92 -17.85
N SER A 125 10.50 3.15 -17.89
CA SER A 125 10.56 1.80 -17.32
C SER A 125 10.63 1.85 -15.79
N MET A 126 9.49 1.61 -15.13
CA MET A 126 9.43 1.52 -13.66
C MET A 126 10.43 0.52 -13.11
N LYS A 127 10.56 -0.65 -13.76
CA LYS A 127 11.49 -1.71 -13.35
C LYS A 127 12.95 -1.23 -13.31
N THR A 128 13.36 -0.43 -14.30
CA THR A 128 14.71 0.13 -14.36
C THR A 128 14.94 1.14 -13.26
N LEU A 129 13.96 2.00 -12.97
CA LEU A 129 14.02 2.97 -11.87
C LEU A 129 14.09 2.27 -10.50
N HIS A 130 13.23 1.29 -10.24
CA HIS A 130 13.29 0.48 -9.01
C HIS A 130 14.67 -0.17 -8.85
N ARG A 131 15.19 -0.79 -9.90
CA ARG A 131 16.50 -1.43 -9.89
C ARG A 131 17.63 -0.45 -9.54
N LYS A 132 17.61 0.75 -10.14
CA LYS A 132 18.60 1.80 -9.87
C LYS A 132 18.57 2.26 -8.41
N ILE A 133 17.38 2.45 -7.85
CA ILE A 133 17.21 2.82 -6.44
C ILE A 133 17.71 1.69 -5.52
N ILE A 134 17.28 0.44 -5.75
CA ILE A 134 17.61 -0.70 -4.89
C ILE A 134 19.11 -1.03 -4.90
N PHE A 135 19.80 -0.78 -6.02
CA PHE A 135 21.26 -0.96 -6.13
C PHE A 135 22.08 0.25 -5.68
N SER A 136 21.45 1.33 -5.21
CA SER A 136 22.17 2.48 -4.66
C SER A 136 22.72 2.18 -3.27
N ASN A 137 23.84 2.83 -2.91
CA ASN A 137 24.37 2.77 -1.55
C ASN A 137 23.33 3.22 -0.53
N THR A 138 22.56 4.28 -0.83
CA THR A 138 21.50 4.81 0.03
C THR A 138 20.46 3.74 0.41
N TYR A 139 19.99 2.94 -0.54
CA TYR A 139 19.02 1.87 -0.25
C TYR A 139 19.63 0.71 0.55
N GLN A 140 20.92 0.44 0.35
CA GLN A 140 21.64 -0.67 0.99
C GLN A 140 22.21 -0.31 2.37
N MET A 141 22.05 0.93 2.83
CA MET A 141 22.42 1.32 4.19
C MET A 141 21.64 0.54 5.24
N GLY A 142 22.30 0.27 6.37
CA GLY A 142 21.66 -0.32 7.54
C GLY A 142 20.73 0.67 8.26
N ALA A 143 19.95 0.15 9.20
CA ALA A 143 19.07 0.96 10.06
C ALA A 143 19.77 1.47 11.34
N ASP A 144 21.09 1.32 11.43
CA ASP A 144 21.86 1.79 12.59
C ASP A 144 21.86 3.32 12.63
N ASN A 145 21.21 3.86 13.66
CA ASN A 145 21.09 5.29 13.93
C ASN A 145 21.95 5.73 15.13
N SER A 146 22.90 4.91 15.58
CA SER A 146 23.68 5.17 16.79
C SER A 146 24.71 6.30 16.66
N ASN A 147 24.92 6.85 15.45
CA ASN A 147 25.88 7.93 15.21
C ASN A 147 25.40 9.27 15.82
N PRO A 148 25.99 9.74 16.94
CA PRO A 148 25.46 10.92 17.64
C PRO A 148 25.67 12.23 16.87
N LEU A 149 26.70 12.30 16.02
CA LEU A 149 26.96 13.48 15.20
C LEU A 149 25.94 13.60 14.08
N ALA A 150 25.64 12.48 13.40
CA ALA A 150 24.64 12.45 12.35
C ALA A 150 23.25 12.80 12.90
N GLN A 151 22.85 12.21 14.03
CA GLN A 151 21.58 12.53 14.70
C GLN A 151 21.47 14.00 15.11
N LYS A 152 22.58 14.64 15.46
CA LYS A 152 22.59 16.07 15.82
C LYS A 152 22.49 16.99 14.59
N ILE A 153 23.07 16.59 13.46
CA ILE A 153 23.08 17.39 12.23
C ILE A 153 21.77 17.23 11.46
N ASP A 154 21.27 16.00 11.32
CA ASP A 154 20.08 15.66 10.55
C ASP A 154 19.19 14.68 11.33
N PRO A 155 18.48 15.16 12.37
CA PRO A 155 17.62 14.33 13.20
C PRO A 155 16.42 13.74 12.45
N GLU A 156 15.98 14.40 11.38
CA GLU A 156 14.84 14.01 10.53
C GLU A 156 15.24 13.12 9.35
N ASN A 157 16.51 12.68 9.31
CA ASN A 157 17.09 11.84 8.27
C ASN A 157 16.77 12.33 6.84
N SER A 158 16.75 13.65 6.62
CA SER A 158 16.47 14.27 5.33
C SER A 158 17.58 14.02 4.30
N LEU A 159 18.77 13.68 4.77
CA LEU A 159 19.94 13.30 3.98
C LEU A 159 20.07 11.79 3.76
N TYR A 160 19.12 10.99 4.26
CA TYR A 160 19.07 9.53 4.09
C TYR A 160 20.37 8.84 4.54
N TRP A 161 20.88 9.19 5.73
CA TRP A 161 22.14 8.67 6.27
C TRP A 161 21.98 7.32 7.01
N HIS A 162 20.75 6.90 7.28
CA HIS A 162 20.40 5.54 7.68
C HIS A 162 19.05 5.13 7.10
N ARG A 163 18.73 3.84 7.18
CA ARG A 163 17.42 3.31 6.79
C ARG A 163 16.40 3.53 7.89
N GLU A 164 15.23 4.04 7.54
CA GLU A 164 14.11 4.22 8.49
C GLU A 164 13.28 2.96 8.63
N VAL A 165 12.87 2.69 9.86
CA VAL A 165 11.90 1.65 10.17
C VAL A 165 10.53 2.11 9.69
N ARG A 166 9.90 1.33 8.82
CA ARG A 166 8.57 1.66 8.31
C ARG A 166 7.55 0.62 8.76
N ARG A 167 6.37 1.10 9.16
CA ARG A 167 5.25 0.22 9.45
C ARG A 167 4.69 -0.38 8.15
N LEU A 168 4.32 -1.65 8.19
CA LEU A 168 3.59 -2.31 7.12
C LEU A 168 2.22 -1.66 6.92
N GLU A 169 1.85 -1.45 5.66
CA GLU A 169 0.50 -1.07 5.29
C GLU A 169 -0.50 -2.17 5.61
N ALA A 170 -1.77 -1.82 5.78
CA ALA A 170 -2.83 -2.75 6.15
C ALA A 170 -2.90 -4.00 5.26
N GLU A 171 -2.82 -3.82 3.94
CA GLU A 171 -2.85 -4.88 2.94
C GLU A 171 -1.60 -5.77 3.04
N SER A 172 -0.43 -5.16 3.17
CA SER A 172 0.86 -5.86 3.29
C SER A 172 0.95 -6.64 4.60
N PHE A 173 0.43 -6.10 5.70
CA PHE A 173 0.32 -6.77 6.98
C PHE A 173 -0.57 -8.02 6.88
N ARG A 174 -1.78 -7.87 6.33
CA ARG A 174 -2.70 -9.00 6.14
C ARG A 174 -2.09 -10.09 5.25
N ASP A 175 -1.44 -9.71 4.15
CA ASP A 175 -0.77 -10.66 3.25
C ASP A 175 0.41 -11.35 3.94
N SER A 176 1.18 -10.63 4.77
CA SER A 176 2.28 -11.20 5.56
C SER A 176 1.78 -12.23 6.57
N VAL A 177 0.67 -11.93 7.27
CA VAL A 177 0.02 -12.86 8.19
C VAL A 177 -0.38 -14.16 7.48
N LEU A 178 -1.05 -14.05 6.32
CA LEU A 178 -1.44 -15.22 5.51
C LEU A 178 -0.20 -16.00 5.02
N MET A 179 0.88 -15.30 4.67
CA MET A 179 2.09 -15.93 4.16
C MET A 179 2.81 -16.74 5.24
N VAL A 180 3.00 -16.17 6.44
CA VAL A 180 3.67 -16.87 7.54
C VAL A 180 2.82 -18.02 8.10
N SER A 181 1.51 -17.86 8.13
CA SER A 181 0.59 -18.93 8.55
C SER A 181 0.50 -20.09 7.54
N GLY A 182 0.94 -19.87 6.29
CA GLY A 182 0.88 -20.86 5.21
C GLY A 182 -0.45 -20.89 4.48
N ASN A 183 -1.32 -19.91 4.69
CA ASN A 183 -2.65 -19.83 4.11
C ASN A 183 -2.73 -18.90 2.90
N LEU A 184 -1.67 -18.19 2.52
CA LEU A 184 -1.69 -17.31 1.34
C LEU A 184 -1.68 -18.12 0.04
N ASN A 185 -2.74 -17.98 -0.74
CA ASN A 185 -2.78 -18.46 -2.11
C ASN A 185 -2.18 -17.42 -3.07
N MET A 186 -1.06 -17.78 -3.70
CA MET A 186 -0.33 -16.93 -4.65
C MET A 186 -0.92 -16.95 -6.08
N SER A 187 -1.89 -17.83 -6.35
CA SER A 187 -2.56 -17.89 -7.64
C SER A 187 -3.56 -16.75 -7.80
N SER A 188 -3.87 -16.38 -9.03
CA SER A 188 -5.00 -15.46 -9.28
C SER A 188 -6.32 -16.14 -8.91
N PRO A 189 -7.26 -15.44 -8.25
CA PRO A 189 -8.58 -15.98 -7.99
C PRO A 189 -9.34 -16.17 -9.30
N SER A 190 -10.17 -17.21 -9.38
CA SER A 190 -11.01 -17.51 -10.55
C SER A 190 -12.17 -16.52 -10.73
N SER A 191 -12.59 -15.87 -9.65
CA SER A 191 -13.60 -14.81 -9.66
C SER A 191 -13.33 -13.78 -8.55
N PRO A 192 -13.80 -12.52 -8.71
CA PRO A 192 -13.79 -11.55 -7.62
C PRO A 192 -14.53 -12.06 -6.38
N LEU A 193 -14.09 -11.63 -5.20
CA LEU A 193 -14.84 -11.87 -3.97
C LEU A 193 -16.16 -11.08 -4.01
N VAL A 194 -17.27 -11.79 -3.84
CA VAL A 194 -18.61 -11.18 -3.86
C VAL A 194 -18.98 -10.73 -2.45
N VAL A 195 -19.23 -9.43 -2.31
CA VAL A 195 -19.70 -8.79 -1.06
C VAL A 195 -20.88 -7.89 -1.40
N LYS A 196 -21.78 -7.66 -0.43
CA LYS A 196 -22.85 -6.67 -0.62
C LYS A 196 -22.29 -5.27 -0.40
N SER A 197 -22.29 -4.45 -1.44
CA SER A 197 -21.72 -3.09 -1.41
C SER A 197 -22.76 -1.97 -1.30
N GLN A 198 -23.95 -2.16 -1.85
CA GLN A 198 -25.05 -1.19 -1.81
C GLN A 198 -25.99 -1.51 -0.65
N ASP A 199 -26.24 -0.51 0.18
CA ASP A 199 -27.14 -0.54 1.36
C ASP A 199 -27.07 -1.87 2.14
N PRO A 200 -25.87 -2.25 2.64
CA PRO A 200 -25.73 -3.48 3.39
C PRO A 200 -26.47 -3.38 4.73
N SER A 201 -27.32 -4.37 5.02
CA SER A 201 -27.88 -4.53 6.35
C SER A 201 -26.80 -4.98 7.35
N PRO A 202 -27.03 -4.89 8.66
CA PRO A 202 -26.08 -5.41 9.66
C PRO A 202 -25.71 -6.90 9.44
N ALA A 203 -26.66 -7.72 8.98
CA ALA A 203 -26.40 -9.12 8.64
C ALA A 203 -25.48 -9.27 7.42
N ASP A 204 -25.67 -8.40 6.42
CA ASP A 204 -24.79 -8.37 5.24
C ASP A 204 -23.37 -7.94 5.59
N LEU A 205 -23.22 -6.98 6.51
CA LEU A 205 -21.91 -6.54 6.99
C LEU A 205 -21.16 -7.66 7.72
N LEU A 206 -21.85 -8.43 8.56
CA LEU A 206 -21.27 -9.61 9.21
C LEU A 206 -20.82 -10.65 8.18
N LYS A 207 -21.66 -10.92 7.17
CA LYS A 207 -21.32 -11.85 6.08
C LYS A 207 -20.14 -11.34 5.24
N ASN A 208 -20.07 -10.04 4.97
CA ASN A 208 -18.94 -9.42 4.30
C ASN A 208 -17.66 -9.61 5.12
N ARG A 209 -17.68 -9.33 6.43
CA ARG A 209 -16.54 -9.56 7.32
C ARG A 209 -16.04 -11.00 7.24
N GLN A 210 -16.93 -11.98 7.40
CA GLN A 210 -16.58 -13.39 7.30
C GLN A 210 -16.00 -13.74 5.92
N SER A 211 -16.52 -13.13 4.86
CA SER A 211 -15.99 -13.32 3.50
C SER A 211 -14.56 -12.81 3.38
N TYR A 212 -14.25 -11.64 3.94
CA TYR A 212 -12.89 -11.08 3.98
C TYR A 212 -11.91 -11.92 4.81
N GLU A 213 -12.35 -12.39 5.97
CA GLU A 213 -11.56 -13.19 6.92
C GLU A 213 -11.22 -14.59 6.36
N ASN A 214 -12.13 -15.19 5.59
CA ASN A 214 -11.92 -16.50 4.97
C ASN A 214 -11.24 -16.42 3.59
N TYR A 215 -10.98 -15.22 3.07
CA TYR A 215 -10.41 -15.07 1.74
C TYR A 215 -8.88 -15.21 1.74
N GLN A 216 -8.38 -16.33 1.24
CA GLN A 216 -6.96 -16.70 1.35
C GLN A 216 -6.05 -16.09 0.27
N TYR A 217 -6.57 -15.23 -0.61
CA TYR A 217 -5.76 -14.57 -1.64
C TYR A 217 -5.18 -13.23 -1.15
N ARG A 218 -4.23 -12.71 -1.93
CA ARG A 218 -3.61 -11.39 -1.72
C ARG A 218 -4.67 -10.30 -1.58
N SER A 219 -4.38 -9.34 -0.71
CA SER A 219 -5.29 -8.26 -0.33
C SER A 219 -5.63 -7.33 -1.49
N VAL A 220 -4.82 -7.31 -2.55
CA VAL A 220 -5.11 -6.60 -3.82
C VAL A 220 -6.40 -7.06 -4.51
N TYR A 221 -6.87 -8.27 -4.21
CA TYR A 221 -8.11 -8.83 -4.77
C TYR A 221 -9.34 -8.59 -3.89
N LEU A 222 -9.17 -7.94 -2.73
CA LEU A 222 -10.29 -7.61 -1.85
C LEU A 222 -11.11 -6.45 -2.44
N PRO A 223 -12.45 -6.56 -2.47
CA PRO A 223 -13.29 -5.46 -2.89
C PRO A 223 -13.24 -4.31 -1.89
N VAL A 224 -13.15 -3.09 -2.41
CA VAL A 224 -13.16 -1.86 -1.61
C VAL A 224 -14.57 -1.28 -1.62
N VAL A 225 -15.33 -1.54 -0.56
CA VAL A 225 -16.68 -0.98 -0.37
C VAL A 225 -16.57 0.40 0.28
N ARG A 226 -16.75 1.46 -0.52
CA ARG A 226 -16.52 2.86 -0.09
C ARG A 226 -17.33 3.29 1.15
N SER A 227 -18.53 2.75 1.34
CA SER A 227 -19.40 3.05 2.48
C SER A 227 -19.08 2.25 3.74
N HIS A 228 -18.37 1.11 3.60
CA HIS A 228 -18.08 0.21 4.71
C HIS A 228 -16.84 -0.65 4.43
N LEU A 229 -15.68 -0.07 4.67
CA LEU A 229 -14.40 -0.75 4.52
C LEU A 229 -14.23 -1.86 5.56
N TYR A 230 -13.44 -2.87 5.21
CA TYR A 230 -13.11 -3.96 6.14
C TYR A 230 -12.37 -3.42 7.37
N ASP A 231 -12.89 -3.67 8.58
CA ASP A 231 -12.41 -3.08 9.85
C ASP A 231 -10.90 -3.25 10.09
N LEU A 232 -10.34 -4.42 9.73
CA LEU A 232 -8.90 -4.65 9.84
C LEU A 232 -8.10 -3.67 8.99
N LEU A 233 -8.57 -3.39 7.78
CA LEU A 233 -7.91 -2.44 6.88
C LEU A 233 -8.07 -1.02 7.39
N THR A 234 -9.30 -0.63 7.75
CA THR A 234 -9.61 0.70 8.28
C THR A 234 -8.75 1.04 9.50
N LEU A 235 -8.70 0.13 10.48
CA LEU A 235 -7.95 0.38 11.72
C LEU A 235 -6.44 0.41 11.50
N LEU A 236 -5.92 -0.30 10.49
CA LEU A 236 -4.51 -0.29 10.12
C LEU A 236 -4.14 0.81 9.10
N GLY A 237 -5.00 1.83 8.96
CA GLY A 237 -4.66 3.04 8.19
C GLY A 237 -4.91 2.92 6.69
N PHE A 238 -5.83 2.06 6.26
CA PHE A 238 -6.26 2.03 4.85
C PHE A 238 -6.83 3.41 4.45
N PRO A 239 -6.42 3.97 3.29
CA PRO A 239 -6.78 5.32 2.90
C PRO A 239 -8.26 5.43 2.56
N ASN A 240 -8.80 6.64 2.66
CA ASN A 240 -10.16 6.90 2.23
C ASN A 240 -10.31 6.57 0.73
N ALA A 241 -11.22 5.64 0.41
CA ALA A 241 -11.46 5.16 -0.94
C ALA A 241 -12.21 6.14 -1.86
N THR A 242 -12.56 7.34 -1.36
CA THR A 242 -13.23 8.40 -2.14
C THR A 242 -12.29 9.55 -2.53
N THR A 243 -11.08 9.60 -1.97
CA THR A 243 -10.12 10.68 -2.20
C THR A 243 -8.77 10.14 -2.67
N THR A 244 -8.00 10.97 -3.38
CA THR A 244 -6.61 10.61 -3.69
C THR A 244 -5.75 10.80 -2.44
N VAL A 245 -4.86 9.84 -2.17
CA VAL A 245 -3.95 9.86 -1.03
C VAL A 245 -2.56 9.46 -1.53
N GLY A 246 -1.63 10.41 -1.61
CA GLY A 246 -0.23 10.14 -1.99
C GLY A 246 0.64 9.73 -0.82
N GLN A 247 0.35 10.21 0.39
CA GLN A 247 0.97 9.79 1.64
C GLN A 247 -0.10 9.26 2.58
N ARG A 248 0.00 7.99 2.97
CA ARG A 248 -0.91 7.43 3.97
C ARG A 248 -0.51 7.90 5.36
N SER A 249 -1.47 8.37 6.15
CA SER A 249 -1.23 8.68 7.55
C SER A 249 -1.02 7.40 8.34
N GLN A 250 0.00 7.39 9.19
CA GLN A 250 0.24 6.31 10.13
C GLN A 250 -0.20 6.77 11.52
N THR A 251 -1.02 5.95 12.18
CA THR A 251 -1.46 6.18 13.55
C THR A 251 -1.17 4.95 14.39
N THR A 252 -0.72 5.17 15.61
CA THR A 252 -0.52 4.12 16.60
C THR A 252 -1.47 4.37 17.75
N VAL A 253 -2.59 3.63 17.75
CA VAL A 253 -3.66 3.80 18.73
C VAL A 253 -3.94 2.48 19.46
N PRO A 254 -4.28 2.51 20.76
CA PRO A 254 -4.56 1.29 21.53
C PRO A 254 -5.64 0.39 20.93
N THR A 255 -6.60 0.97 20.20
CA THR A 255 -7.65 0.22 19.50
C THR A 255 -7.12 -0.72 18.43
N GLN A 256 -5.98 -0.41 17.80
CA GLN A 256 -5.32 -1.32 16.86
C GLN A 256 -4.77 -2.55 17.58
N ALA A 257 -4.10 -2.35 18.72
CA ALA A 257 -3.58 -3.47 19.53
C ALA A 257 -4.72 -4.35 20.05
N LEU A 258 -5.80 -3.74 20.55
CA LEU A 258 -7.00 -4.46 21.00
C LEU A 258 -7.67 -5.23 19.87
N LEU A 259 -7.76 -4.65 18.67
CA LEU A 259 -8.22 -5.38 17.50
C LEU A 259 -7.34 -6.59 17.25
N MET A 260 -6.01 -6.42 17.20
CA MET A 260 -5.08 -7.50 16.89
C MET A 260 -5.13 -8.66 17.90
N MET A 261 -5.34 -8.33 19.17
CA MET A 261 -5.49 -9.31 20.25
C MET A 261 -6.81 -10.10 20.18
N ASN A 262 -7.87 -9.54 19.58
CA ASN A 262 -9.21 -10.14 19.65
C ASN A 262 -9.79 -10.53 18.28
N ASN A 263 -9.11 -10.21 17.19
CA ASN A 263 -9.62 -10.44 15.85
C ASN A 263 -9.60 -11.95 15.51
N PRO A 264 -10.75 -12.56 15.13
CA PRO A 264 -10.83 -13.98 14.84
C PRO A 264 -9.91 -14.44 13.71
N PHE A 265 -9.74 -13.62 12.67
CA PHE A 265 -8.81 -13.90 11.59
C PHE A 265 -7.39 -14.04 12.13
N LEU A 266 -6.86 -13.06 12.87
CA LEU A 266 -5.50 -13.14 13.43
C LEU A 266 -5.30 -14.36 14.35
N ILE A 267 -6.28 -14.66 15.19
CA ILE A 267 -6.24 -15.84 16.07
C ILE A 267 -6.17 -17.14 15.23
N SER A 268 -7.02 -17.29 14.22
CA SER A 268 -7.01 -18.47 13.34
C SER A 268 -5.69 -18.61 12.54
N GLN A 269 -5.10 -17.48 12.11
CA GLN A 269 -3.82 -17.49 11.41
C GLN A 269 -2.67 -17.86 12.34
N ALA A 270 -2.70 -17.42 13.60
CA ALA A 270 -1.74 -17.84 14.62
C ALA A 270 -1.84 -19.35 14.93
N GLN A 271 -3.05 -19.91 14.97
CA GLN A 271 -3.25 -21.36 15.11
C GLN A 271 -2.69 -22.14 13.90
N SER A 272 -2.92 -21.63 12.69
CA SER A 272 -2.36 -22.22 11.47
C SER A 272 -0.82 -22.18 11.46
N LEU A 273 -0.24 -21.05 11.89
CA LEU A 273 1.20 -20.89 12.08
C LEU A 273 1.75 -21.88 13.11
N ALA A 274 1.09 -22.02 14.26
CA ALA A 274 1.47 -22.94 15.32
C ALA A 274 1.50 -24.40 14.84
N LEU A 275 0.48 -24.81 14.07
CA LEU A 275 0.41 -26.13 13.43
C LEU A 275 1.52 -26.34 12.39
N ARG A 276 1.78 -25.31 11.56
CA ARG A 276 2.80 -25.36 10.51
C ARG A 276 4.22 -25.53 11.08
N ILE A 277 4.56 -24.79 12.12
CA ILE A 277 5.90 -24.81 12.72
C ILE A 277 6.09 -26.07 13.60
N GLY A 278 5.05 -26.44 14.34
CA GLY A 278 5.13 -27.50 15.35
C GLY A 278 5.62 -26.95 16.70
N GLU A 279 5.20 -27.61 17.77
CA GLU A 279 5.43 -27.15 19.14
C GLU A 279 6.92 -27.13 19.50
N GLY A 280 7.34 -26.09 20.24
CA GLY A 280 8.70 -25.99 20.81
C GLY A 280 9.78 -25.54 19.83
N LYS A 281 9.47 -25.38 18.54
CA LYS A 281 10.44 -24.96 17.52
C LYS A 281 10.62 -23.45 17.43
N VAL A 282 11.04 -22.84 18.54
CA VAL A 282 11.18 -21.38 18.68
C VAL A 282 12.10 -20.77 17.62
N ARG A 283 13.20 -21.45 17.28
CA ARG A 283 14.14 -20.98 16.25
C ARG A 283 13.47 -20.87 14.87
N GLU A 284 12.68 -21.86 14.48
CA GLU A 284 11.96 -21.84 13.19
C GLU A 284 10.86 -20.77 13.18
N LEU A 285 10.18 -20.58 14.31
CA LEU A 285 9.17 -19.52 14.48
C LEU A 285 9.78 -18.12 14.27
N TYR A 286 10.91 -17.84 14.92
CA TYR A 286 11.61 -16.56 14.80
C TYR A 286 12.16 -16.31 13.40
N LEU A 287 12.75 -17.32 12.75
CA LEU A 287 13.20 -17.19 11.36
C LEU A 287 12.03 -16.93 10.41
N THR A 288 10.86 -17.51 10.68
CA THR A 288 9.66 -17.32 9.85
C THR A 288 9.04 -15.94 10.03
N LEU A 289 9.01 -15.42 11.26
CA LEU A 289 8.39 -14.12 11.57
C LEU A 289 9.33 -12.92 11.37
N PHE A 290 10.61 -13.07 11.69
CA PHE A 290 11.57 -11.96 11.82
C PHE A 290 12.86 -12.15 11.02
N ALA A 291 13.02 -13.28 10.31
CA ALA A 291 14.25 -13.61 9.56
C ALA A 291 15.54 -13.60 10.40
N ARG A 292 15.44 -13.78 11.72
CA ARG A 292 16.58 -13.89 12.65
C ARG A 292 16.31 -14.97 13.70
N ILE A 293 17.31 -15.25 14.53
CA ILE A 293 17.14 -16.10 15.72
C ILE A 293 16.81 -15.24 16.95
N PRO A 294 16.13 -15.80 17.96
CA PRO A 294 15.89 -15.09 19.22
C PRO A 294 17.21 -14.84 19.94
N ASN A 295 17.31 -13.69 20.61
CA ASN A 295 18.43 -13.39 21.50
C ASN A 295 18.24 -14.09 22.87
N PRO A 296 19.25 -14.09 23.76
CA PRO A 296 19.16 -14.77 25.06
C PRO A 296 18.02 -14.28 25.96
N GLU A 297 17.76 -12.97 25.98
CA GLU A 297 16.69 -12.36 26.80
C GLU A 297 15.30 -12.75 26.28
N GLU A 298 15.12 -12.78 24.96
CA GLU A 298 13.91 -13.26 24.30
C GLU A 298 13.67 -14.73 24.59
N MET A 299 14.71 -15.57 24.51
CA MET A 299 14.60 -16.99 24.86
C MET A 299 14.17 -17.18 26.31
N GLU A 300 14.70 -16.40 27.25
CA GLU A 300 14.27 -16.45 28.65
C GLU A 300 12.80 -16.01 28.81
N TRP A 301 12.40 -14.94 28.13
CA TRP A 301 11.00 -14.49 28.12
C TRP A 301 10.05 -15.56 27.56
N ILE A 302 10.41 -16.20 26.45
CA ILE A 302 9.62 -17.27 25.81
C ILE A 302 9.44 -18.45 26.76
N ASN A 303 10.53 -18.90 27.42
CA ASN A 303 10.46 -20.01 28.36
C ASN A 303 9.51 -19.67 29.53
N ARG A 304 9.64 -18.47 30.12
CA ARG A 304 8.73 -18.02 31.19
C ARG A 304 7.28 -17.91 30.72
N PHE A 305 7.05 -17.38 29.53
CA PHE A 305 5.72 -17.27 28.93
C PHE A 305 5.10 -18.66 28.77
N PHE A 306 5.84 -19.58 28.16
CA PHE A 306 5.37 -20.92 27.87
C PHE A 306 5.08 -21.72 29.14
N GLU A 307 5.98 -21.71 30.13
CA GLU A 307 5.76 -22.38 31.42
C GLU A 307 4.51 -21.88 32.13
N LYS A 308 4.28 -20.57 32.14
CA LYS A 308 3.12 -19.96 32.80
C LYS A 308 1.82 -20.32 32.06
N HIS A 309 1.79 -20.18 30.74
CA HIS A 309 0.59 -20.44 29.96
C HIS A 309 0.26 -21.93 29.84
N ALA A 310 1.27 -22.80 29.68
CA ALA A 310 1.06 -24.24 29.57
C ALA A 310 0.43 -24.82 30.84
N LYS A 311 0.77 -24.29 32.03
CA LYS A 311 0.12 -24.66 33.30
C LYS A 311 -1.38 -24.33 33.34
N ILE A 312 -1.81 -23.29 32.63
CA ILE A 312 -3.20 -22.78 32.66
C ILE A 312 -4.06 -23.44 31.58
N SER A 313 -3.55 -23.49 30.34
CA SER A 313 -4.35 -23.84 29.16
C SER A 313 -3.86 -25.08 28.42
N GLY A 314 -2.77 -25.69 28.88
CA GLY A 314 -2.08 -26.79 28.22
C GLY A 314 -1.07 -26.32 27.18
N HIS A 315 -0.13 -27.21 26.88
CA HIS A 315 1.00 -27.02 25.98
C HIS A 315 0.62 -26.46 24.59
N LYS A 316 -0.35 -27.10 23.93
CA LYS A 316 -0.82 -26.69 22.60
C LYS A 316 -1.35 -25.24 22.59
N LYS A 317 -2.24 -24.89 23.53
CA LYS A 317 -2.81 -23.53 23.58
C LYS A 317 -1.76 -22.49 23.95
N ALA A 318 -0.81 -22.83 24.83
CA ALA A 318 0.31 -21.95 25.15
C ALA A 318 1.18 -21.66 23.91
N TRP A 319 1.42 -22.66 23.07
CA TRP A 319 2.14 -22.50 21.81
C TRP A 319 1.37 -21.63 20.81
N GLU A 320 0.07 -21.84 20.65
CA GLU A 320 -0.81 -20.99 19.81
C GLU A 320 -0.81 -19.53 20.32
N SER A 321 -0.90 -19.32 21.63
CA SER A 321 -0.82 -17.99 22.24
C SER A 321 0.54 -17.31 22.04
N LEU A 322 1.64 -18.07 22.08
CA LEU A 322 2.97 -17.53 21.80
C LEU A 322 3.06 -17.07 20.34
N CYS A 323 2.61 -17.91 19.40
CA CYS A 323 2.55 -17.58 17.98
C CYS A 323 1.73 -16.31 17.74
N HIS A 324 0.55 -16.21 18.37
CA HIS A 324 -0.30 -15.03 18.28
C HIS A 324 0.37 -13.78 18.84
N THR A 325 1.03 -13.90 20.00
CA THR A 325 1.73 -12.77 20.65
C THR A 325 2.85 -12.22 19.77
N LEU A 326 3.65 -13.09 19.16
CA LEU A 326 4.73 -12.68 18.26
C LEU A 326 4.19 -12.10 16.94
N LEU A 327 3.10 -12.67 16.40
CA LEU A 327 2.44 -12.22 15.18
C LEU A 327 1.86 -10.80 15.30
N ILE A 328 1.47 -10.37 16.50
CA ILE A 328 0.93 -9.02 16.75
C ILE A 328 1.96 -8.07 17.35
N SER A 329 3.23 -8.47 17.40
CA SER A 329 4.31 -7.67 17.97
C SER A 329 4.68 -6.48 17.07
N ASN A 330 5.30 -5.47 17.66
CA ASN A 330 5.82 -4.31 16.90
C ASN A 330 6.84 -4.74 15.86
N GLU A 331 7.69 -5.72 16.15
CA GLU A 331 8.70 -6.19 15.19
C GLU A 331 8.06 -6.83 13.96
N PHE A 332 6.93 -7.54 14.11
CA PHE A 332 6.22 -8.10 12.94
C PHE A 332 5.51 -7.01 12.12
N LEU A 333 5.04 -5.95 12.77
CA LEU A 333 4.34 -4.83 12.13
C LEU A 333 5.26 -3.87 11.37
N HIS A 334 6.57 -3.92 11.62
CA HIS A 334 7.53 -2.99 11.04
C HIS A 334 8.55 -3.73 10.20
N VAL A 335 8.97 -3.09 9.11
CA VAL A 335 10.07 -3.57 8.28
C VAL A 335 11.19 -2.54 8.29
N TRP A 336 12.40 -3.05 8.41
CA TRP A 336 13.64 -2.29 8.33
C TRP A 336 13.91 -1.98 6.89
#